data_AF-A0A7J4Q0Z6-F1
#
_entry.id   AF-A0A7J4Q0Z6-F1
#
_cell.length_a   1.000
_cell.length_b   1.000
_cell.length_c   1.000
_cell.angle_alpha   90.00
_cell.angle_beta   90.00
_cell.angle_gamma   90.00
#
_symmetry.space_group_name_H-M   'P 1'
#
loop_
_entity.id
_entity.type
_entity.pdbx_description
1 polymer ?
#
loop_
_entity_poly.entity_id
_entity_poly.type
_entity_poly.pdbx_seq_one_letter_code
_entity_poly.pdbx_strand_id
1 'polypeptide(L)'
;MAKKKGGFGRFLGAITGTPYERLLKQVDKLVNEFQDDDRKLAKNLNKLVNMVGTQYEEENLDEEEHDLIIEAIEEVDPEGRSFGKLSDEEDSFYAGSVPDAPELKREKRANLDDLMQSKGDEFLGSYGRDEFEEFKARISDDFIAESDDAIRQGDHEADIVTENRVFADEDEELERLKQQISQESGMVDPNAEDEAEAAEDGEEVDGYSIDENGVEWFEDEDGYWWFREEGQDEWQPYDED
;
A
#
# COMPACT_ATOMS: atom_id res chain seq x y z
N MET A 1 24.12 7.75 32.54
CA MET A 1 23.23 7.52 31.39
C MET A 1 21.80 7.58 31.92
N ALA A 2 21.00 8.53 31.46
CA ALA A 2 19.66 8.76 31.96
C ALA A 2 18.69 7.75 31.30
N LYS A 3 18.05 6.89 32.11
CA LYS A 3 16.95 6.02 31.65
C LYS A 3 15.79 6.92 31.23
N LYS A 4 15.51 6.99 29.92
CA LYS A 4 14.40 7.75 29.35
C LYS A 4 13.10 7.05 29.75
N LYS A 5 12.33 7.69 30.61
CA LYS A 5 11.06 7.21 31.15
C LYS A 5 9.97 7.33 30.07
N GLY A 6 9.85 6.33 29.21
CA GLY A 6 8.74 6.18 28.27
C GLY A 6 7.62 5.41 28.97
N GLY A 7 6.76 6.11 29.70
CA GLY A 7 5.56 5.50 30.26
C GLY A 7 4.54 5.27 29.15
N PHE A 8 4.34 4.02 28.75
CA PHE A 8 3.20 3.60 27.95
C PHE A 8 1.92 3.77 28.79
N GLY A 9 1.29 4.92 28.61
CA GLY A 9 0.01 5.22 29.23
C GLY A 9 -1.14 4.61 28.43
N ARG A 10 -2.13 4.11 29.19
CA ARG A 10 -3.56 3.97 28.85
C ARG A 10 -4.05 2.62 28.29
N PHE A 11 -4.16 1.61 29.17
CA PHE A 11 -5.12 0.50 28.99
C PHE A 11 -5.83 0.10 30.30
N LEU A 12 -6.28 1.10 31.09
CA LEU A 12 -7.17 0.86 32.23
C LEU A 12 -8.63 0.66 31.75
N GLY A 13 -8.92 -0.53 31.23
CA GLY A 13 -10.27 -1.02 30.95
C GLY A 13 -10.35 -2.53 31.20
N ALA A 14 -11.42 -2.97 31.86
CA ALA A 14 -11.83 -4.36 32.13
C ALA A 14 -10.91 -5.22 33.03
N ILE A 15 -11.40 -5.55 34.23
CA ILE A 15 -10.88 -6.64 35.07
C ILE A 15 -11.43 -8.02 34.57
N THR A 16 -12.05 -8.06 33.39
CA THR A 16 -12.64 -9.26 32.76
C THR A 16 -12.10 -9.52 31.35
N GLY A 17 -10.81 -9.25 31.13
CA GLY A 17 -10.12 -9.48 29.84
C GLY A 17 -9.88 -10.95 29.51
N THR A 18 -9.48 -11.23 28.27
CA THR A 18 -8.99 -12.53 27.79
C THR A 18 -7.77 -13.01 28.62
N PRO A 19 -7.40 -14.31 28.58
CA PRO A 19 -6.19 -14.80 29.26
C PRO A 19 -4.94 -13.96 28.93
N TYR A 20 -4.81 -13.55 27.66
CA TYR A 20 -3.79 -12.65 27.15
C TYR A 20 -3.70 -11.33 27.93
N GLU A 21 -4.80 -10.57 27.98
CA GLU A 21 -4.81 -9.27 28.66
C GLU A 21 -4.47 -9.36 30.15
N ARG A 22 -4.82 -10.48 30.79
CA ARG A 22 -4.51 -10.70 32.22
C ARG A 22 -3.02 -10.90 32.42
N LEU A 23 -2.35 -11.62 31.54
CA LEU A 23 -0.91 -11.87 31.60
C LEU A 23 -0.14 -10.57 31.34
N LEU A 24 -0.52 -9.77 30.34
CA LEU A 24 0.06 -8.45 30.13
C LEU A 24 -0.10 -7.53 31.34
N LYS A 25 -1.29 -7.49 31.95
CA LYS A 25 -1.50 -6.74 33.19
C LYS A 25 -0.63 -7.25 34.35
N GLN A 26 -0.29 -8.54 34.37
CA GLN A 26 0.65 -9.09 35.35
C GLN A 26 2.09 -8.63 35.08
N VAL A 27 2.51 -8.52 33.81
CA VAL A 27 3.79 -7.90 33.43
C VAL A 27 3.87 -6.49 34.04
N ASP A 28 2.89 -5.64 33.75
CA ASP A 28 2.82 -4.27 34.27
C ASP A 28 2.83 -4.20 35.80
N LYS A 29 2.08 -5.10 36.44
CA LYS A 29 2.02 -5.15 37.90
C LYS A 29 3.38 -5.50 38.49
N LEU A 30 4.07 -6.51 37.93
CA LEU A 30 5.39 -6.91 38.41
C LEU A 30 6.41 -5.78 38.23
N VAL A 31 6.39 -5.11 37.08
CA VAL A 31 7.25 -3.95 36.83
C VAL A 31 7.00 -2.87 37.86
N ASN A 32 5.74 -2.53 38.14
CA ASN A 32 5.39 -1.51 39.13
C ASN A 32 5.71 -1.91 40.58
N GLU A 33 5.55 -3.18 40.93
CA GLU A 33 5.80 -3.68 42.28
C GLU A 33 7.30 -3.79 42.60
N PHE A 34 8.13 -4.11 41.58
CA PHE A 34 9.56 -4.37 41.74
C PHE A 34 10.45 -3.34 41.03
N GLN A 35 9.98 -2.10 40.82
CA GLN A 35 10.75 -1.02 40.15
C GLN A 35 12.16 -0.78 40.74
N ASP A 36 12.34 -1.05 42.04
CA ASP A 36 13.59 -0.81 42.76
C ASP A 36 14.41 -2.11 43.03
N ASP A 37 13.94 -3.28 42.60
CA ASP A 37 14.59 -4.58 42.86
C ASP A 37 14.60 -5.46 41.60
N ASP A 38 15.52 -5.12 40.67
CA ASP A 38 15.74 -5.81 39.40
C ASP A 38 15.89 -7.32 39.55
N ARG A 39 16.52 -7.79 40.64
CA ARG A 39 16.75 -9.22 40.88
C ARG A 39 15.45 -9.97 41.20
N LYS A 40 14.52 -9.35 41.92
CA LYS A 40 13.21 -9.93 42.17
C LYS A 40 12.32 -9.84 40.94
N LEU A 41 12.38 -8.72 40.21
CA LEU A 41 11.67 -8.53 38.96
C LEU A 41 12.04 -9.64 37.97
N ALA A 42 13.32 -9.82 37.66
CA ALA A 42 13.82 -10.85 36.74
C ALA A 42 13.36 -12.27 37.12
N LYS A 43 13.35 -12.62 38.40
CA LYS A 43 12.88 -13.93 38.88
C LYS A 43 11.38 -14.12 38.70
N ASN A 44 10.58 -13.07 38.88
CA ASN A 44 9.13 -13.17 38.73
C ASN A 44 8.73 -13.13 37.25
N LEU A 45 9.41 -12.37 36.41
CA LEU A 45 9.24 -12.42 34.96
C LEU A 45 9.52 -13.82 34.41
N ASN A 46 10.58 -14.49 34.88
CA ASN A 46 10.87 -15.87 34.49
C ASN A 46 9.75 -16.85 34.89
N LYS A 47 9.07 -16.62 36.00
CA LYS A 47 7.88 -17.42 36.37
C LYS A 47 6.69 -17.11 35.48
N LEU A 48 6.55 -15.85 35.06
CA LEU A 48 5.50 -15.43 34.16
C LEU A 48 5.67 -16.07 32.79
N VAL A 49 6.89 -16.12 32.24
CA VAL A 49 7.21 -16.87 31.01
C VAL A 49 6.75 -18.32 31.10
N ASN A 50 7.08 -19.02 32.19
CA ASN A 50 6.61 -20.40 32.39
C ASN A 50 5.08 -20.50 32.43
N MET A 51 4.40 -19.50 33.03
CA MET A 51 2.93 -19.45 33.08
C MET A 51 2.33 -19.21 31.69
N VAL A 52 2.94 -18.35 30.88
CA VAL A 52 2.53 -18.09 29.49
C VAL A 52 2.63 -19.37 28.67
N GLY A 53 3.73 -20.12 28.78
CA GLY A 53 3.89 -21.42 28.13
C GLY A 53 2.81 -22.44 28.55
N THR A 54 2.48 -22.51 29.85
CA THR A 54 1.37 -23.37 30.31
C THR A 54 0.02 -22.92 29.78
N GLN A 55 -0.25 -21.61 29.67
CA GLN A 55 -1.52 -21.11 29.14
C GLN A 55 -1.67 -21.39 27.64
N TYR A 56 -0.57 -21.38 26.89
CA TYR A 56 -0.53 -21.84 25.51
C TYR A 56 -0.80 -23.36 25.42
N GLU A 57 -0.14 -24.18 26.24
CA GLU A 57 -0.39 -25.63 26.30
C GLU A 57 -1.85 -25.98 26.67
N GLU A 58 -2.52 -25.13 27.45
CA GLU A 58 -3.94 -25.25 27.81
C GLU A 58 -4.90 -24.71 26.72
N GLU A 59 -4.39 -24.31 25.55
CA GLU A 59 -5.15 -23.70 24.45
C GLU A 59 -5.92 -22.42 24.85
N ASN A 60 -5.47 -21.74 25.90
CA ASN A 60 -6.05 -20.46 26.36
C ASN A 60 -5.40 -19.25 25.68
N LEU A 61 -4.26 -19.45 25.02
CA LEU A 61 -3.56 -18.47 24.19
C LEU A 61 -3.30 -19.11 22.83
N ASP A 62 -3.40 -18.30 21.78
CA ASP A 62 -2.84 -18.66 20.49
C ASP A 62 -1.33 -18.36 20.43
N GLU A 63 -0.73 -18.73 19.30
CA GLU A 63 0.72 -18.59 19.04
C GLU A 63 1.17 -17.12 19.02
N GLU A 64 0.36 -16.24 18.40
CA GLU A 64 0.62 -14.81 18.29
C GLU A 64 0.52 -14.15 19.67
N GLU A 65 -0.52 -14.46 20.45
CA GLU A 65 -0.71 -13.98 21.82
C GLU A 65 0.42 -14.44 22.75
N HIS A 66 0.88 -15.69 22.63
CA HIS A 66 2.05 -16.18 23.35
C HIS A 66 3.26 -15.29 23.08
N ASP A 67 3.58 -15.08 21.81
CA ASP A 67 4.78 -14.35 21.40
C ASP A 67 4.72 -12.88 21.76
N LEU A 68 3.56 -12.23 21.62
CA LEU A 68 3.35 -10.85 22.04
C LEU A 68 3.57 -10.67 23.56
N ILE A 69 3.16 -11.65 24.38
CA ILE A 69 3.43 -11.58 25.83
C ILE A 69 4.91 -11.80 26.12
N ILE A 70 5.55 -12.74 25.41
CA ILE A 70 6.99 -12.99 25.56
C ILE A 70 7.78 -11.71 25.23
N GLU A 71 7.49 -11.04 24.12
CA GLU A 71 8.12 -9.77 23.75
C GLU A 71 7.92 -8.68 24.82
N ALA A 72 6.71 -8.55 25.35
CA ALA A 72 6.42 -7.61 26.43
C ALA A 72 7.24 -7.93 27.70
N ILE A 73 7.49 -9.20 27.99
CA ILE A 73 8.35 -9.62 29.11
C ILE A 73 9.82 -9.28 28.83
N GLU A 74 10.31 -9.51 27.62
CA GLU A 74 11.68 -9.21 27.21
C GLU A 74 11.98 -7.71 27.28
N GLU A 75 11.04 -6.85 26.85
CA GLU A 75 11.17 -5.40 26.89
C GLU A 75 11.41 -4.88 28.32
N VAL A 76 10.76 -5.50 29.31
CA VAL A 76 10.82 -5.08 30.71
C VAL A 76 11.84 -5.86 31.54
N ASP A 77 12.48 -6.89 30.97
CA ASP A 77 13.45 -7.71 31.69
C ASP A 77 14.75 -6.93 31.94
N PRO A 78 15.11 -6.65 33.22
CA PRO A 78 16.35 -5.95 33.52
C PRO A 78 17.61 -6.74 33.11
N GLU A 79 17.51 -8.05 32.89
CA GLU A 79 18.61 -8.89 32.42
C GLU A 79 18.70 -8.96 30.89
N GLY A 80 17.72 -8.42 30.15
CA GLY A 80 17.69 -8.41 28.69
C GLY A 80 17.77 -9.80 28.07
N ARG A 81 17.10 -10.78 28.69
CA ARG A 81 17.06 -12.16 28.21
C ARG A 81 16.07 -12.26 27.05
N SER A 82 16.36 -13.15 26.12
CA SER A 82 15.42 -13.58 25.09
C SER A 82 14.85 -14.96 25.46
N PHE A 83 13.59 -15.17 25.14
CA PHE A 83 12.88 -16.43 25.30
C PHE A 83 12.47 -16.95 23.91
N GLY A 84 12.21 -18.25 23.80
CA GLY A 84 11.81 -18.84 22.52
C GLY A 84 10.43 -18.37 22.11
N LYS A 85 10.31 -17.82 20.90
CA LYS A 85 9.03 -17.53 20.25
C LYS A 85 8.54 -18.77 19.50
N LEU A 86 7.22 -18.89 19.35
CA LEU A 86 6.61 -20.01 18.65
C LEU A 86 6.50 -19.73 17.14
N SER A 87 6.22 -18.48 16.78
CA SER A 87 6.12 -17.98 15.39
C SER A 87 7.46 -17.67 14.72
N ASP A 88 8.58 -17.91 15.42
CA ASP A 88 9.94 -17.77 14.88
C ASP A 88 10.29 -18.85 13.83
N GLU A 89 9.32 -19.62 13.35
CA GLU A 89 9.36 -20.14 11.98
C GLU A 89 9.27 -18.97 11.00
N GLU A 90 10.32 -18.15 10.97
CA GLU A 90 10.60 -17.24 9.86
C GLU A 90 10.49 -18.10 8.59
N ASP A 91 9.43 -17.83 7.82
CA ASP A 91 9.11 -18.61 6.64
C ASP A 91 10.40 -18.74 5.85
N SER A 92 10.89 -19.96 5.60
CA SER A 92 12.22 -20.15 5.01
C SER A 92 12.36 -19.45 3.65
N PHE A 93 11.21 -19.08 3.08
CA PHE A 93 11.06 -18.21 1.93
C PHE A 93 11.52 -16.75 2.16
N TYR A 94 11.22 -16.15 3.32
CA TYR A 94 11.62 -14.79 3.72
C TYR A 94 12.91 -14.75 4.55
N ALA A 95 13.36 -15.89 5.11
CA ALA A 95 14.62 -16.02 5.86
C ALA A 95 15.89 -15.87 4.99
N GLY A 96 15.73 -15.77 3.67
CA GLY A 96 16.80 -15.42 2.75
C GLY A 96 17.05 -13.92 2.76
N SER A 97 18.32 -13.50 2.64
CA SER A 97 18.66 -12.12 2.32
C SER A 97 17.88 -11.68 1.08
N VAL A 98 16.88 -10.83 1.24
CA VAL A 98 16.15 -10.21 0.13
C VAL A 98 17.21 -9.60 -0.78
N PRO A 99 17.33 -10.03 -2.05
CA PRO A 99 18.33 -9.48 -2.94
C PRO A 99 18.13 -7.96 -3.02
N ASP A 100 19.23 -7.21 -2.92
CA ASP A 100 19.19 -5.76 -3.01
C ASP A 100 18.39 -5.35 -4.26
N ALA A 101 17.40 -4.47 -4.05
CA ALA A 101 16.60 -3.96 -5.15
C ALA A 101 17.52 -3.35 -6.22
N PRO A 102 17.32 -3.67 -7.51
CA PRO A 102 18.22 -3.22 -8.56
C PRO A 102 18.26 -1.70 -8.61
N GLU A 103 19.46 -1.13 -8.65
CA GLU A 103 19.65 0.32 -8.81
C GLU A 103 19.12 0.76 -10.19
N LEU A 104 17.95 1.41 -10.20
CA LEU A 104 17.37 1.96 -11.42
C LEU A 104 18.16 3.18 -11.87
N LYS A 105 18.99 3.03 -12.91
CA LYS A 105 19.70 4.14 -13.57
C LYS A 105 18.74 4.95 -14.45
N ARG A 106 17.84 5.73 -13.84
CA ARG A 106 16.93 6.63 -14.57
C ARG A 106 17.63 7.96 -14.83
N GLU A 107 18.44 8.04 -15.88
CA GLU A 107 19.15 9.27 -16.26
C GLU A 107 18.26 10.28 -17.00
N LYS A 108 17.07 9.88 -17.48
CA LYS A 108 16.13 10.76 -18.22
C LYS A 108 14.67 10.39 -17.94
N ARG A 109 13.76 11.37 -18.13
CA ARG A 109 12.30 11.15 -18.19
C ARG A 109 12.05 10.06 -19.22
N ALA A 110 11.55 8.91 -18.77
CA ALA A 110 11.24 7.78 -19.63
C ALA A 110 9.75 7.84 -19.97
N ASN A 111 9.42 7.64 -21.25
CA ASN A 111 8.04 7.57 -21.71
C ASN A 111 7.36 6.34 -21.11
N LEU A 112 6.15 6.54 -20.57
CA LEU A 112 5.40 5.47 -19.91
C LEU A 112 5.04 4.36 -20.91
N ASP A 113 4.69 4.71 -22.14
CA ASP A 113 4.37 3.76 -23.20
C ASP A 113 5.54 2.84 -23.55
N ASP A 114 6.75 3.40 -23.57
CA ASP A 114 7.97 2.66 -23.86
C ASP A 114 8.43 1.81 -22.65
N LEU A 115 7.92 2.08 -21.45
CA LEU A 115 8.09 1.24 -20.26
C LEU A 115 7.02 0.14 -20.16
N MET A 116 5.81 0.42 -20.67
CA MET A 116 4.69 -0.51 -20.74
C MET A 116 4.86 -1.55 -21.86
N GLN A 117 5.67 -1.25 -22.89
CA GLN A 117 6.00 -2.20 -23.94
C GLN A 117 6.94 -3.29 -23.42
N SER A 118 6.60 -4.55 -23.73
CA SER A 118 7.42 -5.72 -23.41
C SER A 118 8.76 -5.63 -24.16
N LYS A 119 9.82 -5.18 -23.49
CA LYS A 119 11.14 -5.00 -24.08
C LYS A 119 11.96 -6.29 -24.16
N GLY A 120 11.42 -7.41 -23.68
CA GLY A 120 12.09 -8.72 -23.73
C GLY A 120 13.29 -8.84 -22.78
N ASP A 121 13.59 -7.79 -22.00
CA ASP A 121 14.60 -7.75 -20.93
C ASP A 121 13.93 -7.52 -19.56
N GLU A 122 12.70 -8.04 -19.42
CA GLU A 122 11.88 -7.91 -18.20
C GLU A 122 12.50 -8.66 -17.00
N PHE A 123 13.40 -9.60 -17.27
CA PHE A 123 14.14 -10.35 -16.27
C PHE A 123 15.57 -9.81 -16.15
N LEU A 124 15.80 -8.95 -15.16
CA LEU A 124 17.14 -8.44 -14.81
C LEU A 124 18.06 -9.52 -14.19
N GLY A 125 17.59 -10.77 -14.06
CA GLY A 125 18.34 -11.91 -13.53
C GLY A 125 17.83 -13.26 -14.04
N SER A 126 18.62 -14.32 -13.89
CA SER A 126 18.25 -15.69 -14.31
C SER A 126 17.30 -16.40 -13.35
N TYR A 127 16.93 -15.77 -12.24
CA TYR A 127 16.00 -16.34 -11.26
C TYR A 127 14.56 -16.11 -11.72
N GLY A 128 13.76 -17.17 -11.78
CA GLY A 128 12.35 -17.12 -12.22
C GLY A 128 12.12 -17.02 -13.74
N ARG A 129 13.18 -16.86 -14.55
CA ARG A 129 13.05 -16.82 -16.02
C ARG A 129 12.62 -18.17 -16.59
N ASP A 130 13.30 -19.24 -16.20
CA ASP A 130 13.03 -20.59 -16.70
C ASP A 130 11.63 -21.06 -16.26
N GLU A 131 11.22 -20.74 -15.02
CA GLU A 131 9.89 -21.04 -14.48
C GLU A 131 8.78 -20.26 -15.19
N PHE A 132 9.04 -19.00 -15.56
CA PHE A 132 8.09 -18.19 -16.32
C PHE A 132 7.99 -18.63 -17.78
N GLU A 133 9.10 -19.00 -18.43
CA GLU A 133 9.11 -19.56 -19.78
C GLU A 133 8.37 -20.92 -19.80
N GLU A 134 8.56 -21.76 -18.79
CA GLU A 134 7.83 -23.02 -18.61
C GLU A 134 6.33 -22.79 -18.37
N PHE A 135 5.97 -21.81 -17.53
CA PHE A 135 4.58 -21.43 -17.31
C PHE A 135 3.90 -20.92 -18.60
N LYS A 136 4.59 -20.05 -19.35
CA LYS A 136 4.08 -19.57 -20.65
C LYS A 136 3.90 -20.71 -21.64
N ALA A 137 4.87 -21.61 -21.74
CA ALA A 137 4.79 -22.78 -22.62
C ALA A 137 3.60 -23.67 -22.26
N ARG A 138 3.40 -23.94 -20.97
CA ARG A 138 2.25 -24.73 -20.49
C ARG A 138 0.92 -24.07 -20.83
N ILE A 139 0.77 -22.77 -20.57
CA ILE A 139 -0.46 -22.04 -20.88
C ILE A 139 -0.71 -21.96 -22.38
N SER A 140 0.34 -21.76 -23.20
CA SER A 140 0.17 -21.77 -24.66
C SER A 140 -0.23 -23.14 -25.18
N ASP A 141 0.34 -24.21 -24.62
CA ASP A 141 -0.01 -25.58 -24.99
C ASP A 141 -1.45 -25.92 -24.58
N ASP A 142 -1.87 -25.52 -23.38
CA ASP A 142 -3.24 -25.66 -22.90
C ASP A 142 -4.23 -24.91 -23.81
N PHE A 143 -3.91 -23.67 -24.20
CA PHE A 143 -4.73 -22.86 -25.11
C PHE A 143 -4.85 -23.48 -26.51
N ILE A 144 -3.75 -23.99 -27.08
CA ILE A 144 -3.77 -24.64 -28.40
C ILE A 144 -4.60 -25.92 -28.35
N ALA A 145 -4.45 -26.72 -27.29
CA ALA A 145 -5.21 -27.95 -27.11
C ALA A 145 -6.72 -27.67 -26.97
N GLU A 146 -7.08 -26.65 -26.20
CA GLU A 146 -8.47 -26.23 -26.01
C GLU A 146 -9.07 -25.62 -27.29
N SER A 147 -8.30 -24.81 -28.02
CA SER A 147 -8.70 -24.28 -29.34
C SER A 147 -8.90 -25.41 -30.36
N ASP A 148 -8.01 -26.39 -30.43
CA ASP A 148 -8.14 -27.53 -31.35
C ASP A 148 -9.35 -28.40 -31.01
N ASP A 149 -9.70 -28.52 -29.73
CA ASP A 149 -10.88 -29.23 -29.29
C ASP A 149 -12.17 -28.46 -29.58
N ALA A 150 -12.18 -27.14 -29.38
CA ALA A 150 -13.29 -26.27 -29.77
C ALA A 150 -13.56 -26.29 -31.28
N ILE A 151 -12.50 -26.25 -32.11
CA ILE A 151 -12.60 -26.40 -33.56
C ILE A 151 -13.19 -27.77 -33.92
N ARG A 152 -12.77 -28.85 -33.25
CA ARG A 152 -13.26 -30.21 -33.47
C ARG A 152 -14.73 -30.38 -33.06
N GLN A 153 -15.15 -29.70 -32.01
CA GLN A 153 -16.54 -29.69 -31.54
C GLN A 153 -17.45 -28.78 -32.39
N GLY A 154 -16.88 -28.04 -33.34
CA GLY A 154 -17.63 -27.16 -34.25
C GLY A 154 -18.00 -25.81 -33.64
N ASP A 155 -17.44 -25.49 -32.47
CA ASP A 155 -17.72 -24.29 -31.67
C ASP A 155 -16.57 -23.28 -31.77
N HIS A 156 -16.09 -23.05 -32.99
CA HIS A 156 -15.01 -22.10 -33.29
C HIS A 156 -15.51 -20.67 -33.56
N GLU A 157 -16.83 -20.48 -33.52
CA GLU A 157 -17.54 -19.21 -33.68
C GLU A 157 -18.30 -18.80 -32.41
N ALA A 158 -18.16 -19.54 -31.29
CA ALA A 158 -18.59 -19.03 -30.01
C ALA A 158 -17.81 -17.73 -29.75
N ASP A 159 -18.53 -16.62 -29.61
CA ASP A 159 -18.01 -15.42 -29.00
C ASP A 159 -17.25 -15.86 -27.75
N ILE A 160 -15.95 -15.64 -27.74
CA ILE A 160 -15.10 -15.95 -26.60
C ILE A 160 -15.59 -15.01 -25.49
N VAL A 161 -16.56 -15.47 -24.71
CA VAL A 161 -16.96 -14.80 -23.48
C VAL A 161 -15.81 -15.00 -22.53
N THR A 162 -14.77 -14.18 -22.68
CA THR A 162 -13.80 -13.99 -21.62
C THR A 162 -14.53 -13.25 -20.51
N GLU A 163 -15.20 -14.00 -19.63
CA GLU A 163 -15.97 -13.45 -18.50
C GLU A 163 -15.15 -12.52 -17.58
N ASN A 164 -13.84 -12.34 -17.82
CA ASN A 164 -12.99 -11.38 -17.12
C ASN A 164 -12.02 -10.57 -18.03
N ARG A 165 -12.16 -10.58 -19.37
CA ARG A 165 -11.26 -9.82 -20.29
C ARG A 165 -11.94 -9.24 -21.54
N VAL A 166 -13.26 -9.07 -21.56
CA VAL A 166 -13.92 -8.27 -22.60
C VAL A 166 -14.25 -6.90 -22.04
N PHE A 167 -13.61 -5.89 -22.60
CA PHE A 167 -14.03 -4.49 -22.60
C PHE A 167 -15.39 -4.37 -23.29
N ALA A 168 -16.45 -4.84 -22.65
CA ALA A 168 -17.82 -4.66 -23.12
C ALA A 168 -18.37 -3.42 -22.42
N ASP A 169 -18.50 -2.34 -23.18
CA ASP A 169 -19.11 -1.05 -22.82
C ASP A 169 -18.67 -0.49 -21.45
N GLU A 170 -17.37 -0.25 -21.30
CA GLU A 170 -16.82 0.47 -20.13
C GLU A 170 -17.56 1.79 -19.90
N ASP A 171 -17.91 2.52 -20.96
CA ASP A 171 -18.50 3.86 -20.81
C ASP A 171 -19.84 3.84 -20.06
N GLU A 172 -20.76 2.92 -20.35
CA GLU A 172 -22.10 2.91 -19.75
C GLU A 172 -22.08 2.36 -18.30
N GLU A 173 -21.21 1.39 -18.01
CA GLU A 173 -21.05 0.85 -16.65
C GLU A 173 -20.26 1.82 -15.75
N LEU A 174 -19.25 2.49 -16.29
CA LEU A 174 -18.43 3.48 -15.58
C LEU A 174 -19.25 4.76 -15.33
N GLU A 175 -20.13 5.18 -16.25
CA GLU A 175 -21.12 6.24 -16.00
C GLU A 175 -22.08 5.88 -14.87
N ARG A 176 -22.62 4.65 -14.86
CA ARG A 176 -23.51 4.20 -13.76
C ARG A 176 -22.78 4.13 -12.43
N LEU A 177 -21.54 3.63 -12.41
CA LEU A 177 -20.73 3.56 -11.20
C LEU A 177 -20.38 4.96 -10.68
N LYS A 178 -20.02 5.88 -11.58
CA LYS A 178 -19.75 7.28 -11.24
C LYS A 178 -21.00 7.96 -10.67
N GLN A 179 -22.15 7.74 -11.30
CA GLN A 179 -23.43 8.26 -10.82
C GLN A 179 -23.83 7.68 -9.45
N GLN A 180 -23.54 6.40 -9.20
CA GLN A 180 -23.76 5.75 -7.90
C GLN A 180 -22.83 6.32 -6.83
N ILE A 181 -21.54 6.50 -7.13
CA ILE A 181 -20.54 7.07 -6.21
C ILE A 181 -20.88 8.53 -5.88
N SER A 182 -21.33 9.33 -6.85
CA SER A 182 -21.76 10.71 -6.63
C SER A 182 -22.97 10.79 -5.68
N GLN A 183 -23.98 9.93 -5.90
CA GLN A 183 -25.17 9.86 -5.02
C GLN A 183 -24.85 9.35 -3.61
N GLU A 184 -23.94 8.38 -3.48
CA GLU A 184 -23.58 7.78 -2.20
C GLU A 184 -22.61 8.66 -1.39
N SER A 185 -21.66 9.33 -2.04
CA SER A 185 -20.68 10.20 -1.38
C SER A 185 -21.19 11.61 -1.12
N GLY A 186 -22.30 12.03 -1.75
CA GLY A 186 -22.82 13.39 -1.66
C GLY A 186 -21.93 14.43 -2.35
N MET A 187 -20.99 13.99 -3.18
CA MET A 187 -20.09 14.84 -3.98
C MET A 187 -20.72 15.11 -5.34
N VAL A 188 -20.82 16.39 -5.73
CA VAL A 188 -21.33 16.81 -7.05
C VAL A 188 -20.43 16.22 -8.13
N ASP A 189 -21.02 15.55 -9.12
CA ASP A 189 -20.29 15.05 -10.29
C ASP A 189 -19.79 16.24 -11.12
N PRO A 190 -18.45 16.43 -11.27
CA PRO A 190 -17.90 17.53 -12.04
C PRO A 190 -18.23 17.45 -13.54
N ASN A 191 -18.71 16.31 -14.08
CA ASN A 191 -19.20 16.26 -15.47
C ASN A 191 -20.70 16.58 -15.62
N ALA A 192 -21.47 16.65 -14.54
CA ALA A 192 -22.93 16.75 -14.64
C ALA A 192 -23.42 18.15 -15.07
N GLU A 193 -22.57 19.17 -15.04
CA GLU A 193 -22.91 20.53 -15.49
C GLU A 193 -22.43 20.84 -16.93
N ASP A 194 -21.68 19.95 -17.59
CA ASP A 194 -20.95 20.31 -18.82
C ASP A 194 -21.50 19.75 -20.15
N GLU A 195 -22.74 19.29 -20.23
CA GLU A 195 -23.36 19.05 -21.56
C GLU A 195 -23.86 20.35 -22.23
N ALA A 196 -23.92 21.47 -21.51
CA ALA A 196 -24.26 22.78 -22.07
C ALA A 196 -23.05 23.73 -22.23
N GLU A 197 -21.90 23.43 -21.60
CA GLU A 197 -20.68 24.25 -21.62
C GLU A 197 -19.44 23.57 -22.26
N ALA A 198 -19.60 22.41 -22.91
CA ALA A 198 -18.55 21.72 -23.71
C ALA A 198 -18.08 22.49 -24.98
N ALA A 199 -18.26 23.81 -25.03
CA ALA A 199 -17.66 24.69 -26.02
C ALA A 199 -16.70 25.73 -25.40
N GLU A 200 -16.49 25.73 -24.06
CA GLU A 200 -15.69 26.75 -23.37
C GLU A 200 -14.81 26.16 -22.25
N ASP A 201 -14.04 25.12 -22.54
CA ASP A 201 -12.86 24.75 -21.75
C ASP A 201 -11.84 24.19 -22.76
N GLY A 202 -11.04 25.03 -23.42
CA GLY A 202 -9.98 25.76 -22.75
C GLY A 202 -8.72 24.90 -22.87
N GLU A 203 -8.19 24.77 -24.09
CA GLU A 203 -6.83 24.24 -24.29
C GLU A 203 -5.92 24.90 -23.25
N GLU A 204 -5.11 24.13 -22.50
CA GLU A 204 -4.01 24.69 -21.73
C GLU A 204 -3.10 25.43 -22.73
N VAL A 205 -3.37 26.72 -22.94
CA VAL A 205 -2.63 27.56 -23.87
C VAL A 205 -1.25 27.74 -23.27
N ASP A 206 -0.27 27.06 -23.87
CA ASP A 206 1.15 27.18 -23.54
C ASP A 206 1.51 28.68 -23.51
N GLY A 207 1.96 29.18 -22.34
CA GLY A 207 2.26 30.60 -22.11
C GLY A 207 1.31 31.36 -21.19
N TYR A 208 0.20 30.76 -20.71
CA TYR A 208 -0.72 31.41 -19.75
C TYR A 208 -0.38 31.08 -18.28
N SER A 209 -0.29 32.08 -17.39
CA SER A 209 -0.07 31.89 -15.96
C SER A 209 -0.69 33.01 -15.10
N ILE A 210 -1.09 32.70 -13.86
CA ILE A 210 -1.70 33.68 -12.93
C ILE A 210 -0.80 33.84 -11.72
N ASP A 211 -0.48 35.07 -11.34
CA ASP A 211 0.38 35.37 -10.20
C ASP A 211 -0.35 35.43 -8.84
N GLU A 212 0.40 35.56 -7.74
CA GLU A 212 -0.13 35.61 -6.38
C GLU A 212 -1.03 36.83 -6.10
N ASN A 213 -1.00 37.86 -6.97
CA ASN A 213 -1.87 39.04 -6.90
C ASN A 213 -3.12 38.90 -7.77
N GLY A 214 -3.32 37.76 -8.43
CA GLY A 214 -4.41 37.53 -9.37
C GLY A 214 -4.21 38.21 -10.72
N VAL A 215 -2.98 38.65 -11.05
CA VAL A 215 -2.67 39.19 -12.38
C VAL A 215 -2.41 38.02 -13.31
N GLU A 216 -3.11 38.04 -14.44
CA GLU A 216 -2.96 37.04 -15.47
C GLU A 216 -1.88 37.49 -16.45
N TRP A 217 -1.02 36.55 -16.82
CA TRP A 217 0.13 36.70 -17.70
C TRP A 217 -0.02 35.78 -18.90
N PHE A 218 0.28 36.30 -20.08
CA PHE A 218 0.25 35.56 -21.33
C PHE A 218 1.51 35.87 -22.14
N GLU A 219 2.29 34.83 -22.47
CA GLU A 219 3.38 34.90 -23.43
C GLU A 219 2.85 34.56 -24.83
N ASP A 220 3.03 35.47 -25.80
CA ASP A 220 2.66 35.21 -27.20
C ASP A 220 3.71 34.35 -27.93
N GLU A 221 3.38 33.92 -29.15
CA GLU A 221 4.26 33.07 -29.98
C GLU A 221 5.61 33.72 -30.34
N ASP A 222 5.73 35.05 -30.18
CA ASP A 222 6.96 35.82 -30.42
C ASP A 222 7.79 36.02 -29.13
N GLY A 223 7.33 35.49 -28.00
CA GLY A 223 7.97 35.59 -26.68
C GLY A 223 7.74 36.94 -25.99
N TYR A 224 6.72 37.70 -26.43
CA TYR A 224 6.30 38.95 -25.79
C TYR A 224 5.27 38.69 -24.69
N TRP A 225 5.46 39.35 -23.56
CA TRP A 225 4.61 39.18 -22.39
C TRP A 225 3.50 40.21 -22.34
N TRP A 226 2.29 39.73 -22.07
CA TRP A 226 1.08 40.51 -21.89
C TRP A 226 0.53 40.23 -20.50
N PHE A 227 -0.05 41.25 -19.86
CA PHE A 227 -0.69 41.08 -18.55
C PHE A 227 -2.07 41.73 -18.49
N ARG A 228 -2.95 41.20 -17.63
CA ARG A 228 -4.21 41.84 -17.25
C ARG A 228 -4.48 41.64 -15.76
N GLU A 229 -4.96 42.68 -15.09
CA GLU A 229 -5.35 42.62 -13.68
C GLU A 229 -6.73 41.98 -13.51
N GLU A 230 -7.00 41.45 -12.31
CA GLU A 230 -8.28 40.84 -11.95
C GLU A 230 -9.45 41.82 -12.20
N GLY A 231 -10.25 41.52 -13.23
CA GLY A 231 -11.42 42.32 -13.64
C GLY A 231 -11.17 43.31 -14.80
N GLN A 232 -10.01 43.29 -15.45
CA GLN A 232 -9.79 44.00 -16.72
C GLN A 232 -9.99 43.06 -17.92
N ASP A 233 -10.78 43.53 -18.90
CA ASP A 233 -11.08 42.76 -20.12
C ASP A 233 -9.96 42.86 -21.17
N GLU A 234 -9.09 43.88 -21.09
CA GLU A 234 -8.07 44.19 -22.12
C GLU A 234 -6.65 43.80 -21.65
N TRP A 235 -5.92 43.08 -22.49
CA TRP A 235 -4.51 42.73 -22.27
C TRP A 235 -3.59 43.93 -22.55
N GLN A 236 -2.61 44.16 -21.67
CA GLN A 236 -1.62 45.21 -21.81
C GLN A 236 -0.22 44.63 -22.08
N PRO A 237 0.57 45.22 -22.98
CA PRO A 237 1.93 44.76 -23.24
C PRO A 237 2.80 45.09 -22.03
N TYR A 238 3.65 44.14 -21.62
CA TYR A 238 4.68 44.37 -20.63
C TYR A 238 5.94 44.91 -21.32
N ASP A 239 6.22 46.21 -21.14
CA ASP A 239 7.48 46.82 -21.55
C ASP A 239 8.47 46.81 -20.37
N GLU A 240 9.61 46.12 -20.49
CA GLU A 240 10.74 46.28 -19.54
C GLU A 240 11.40 47.65 -19.76
N ASP A 241 11.16 48.60 -18.85
CA ASP A 241 11.95 49.85 -18.71
C ASP A 241 13.23 49.66 -17.85
#